data_AF-F2QT66-F1
#
_entry.id   AF-F2QT66-F1
#
_cell.length_a   1.000
_cell.length_b   1.000
_cell.length_c   1.000
_cell.angle_alpha   90.00
_cell.angle_beta   90.00
_cell.angle_gamma   90.00
#
_symmetry.space_group_name_H-M   'P 1'
#
loop_
_entity.id
_entity.type
_entity.pdbx_description
1 polymer ?
#
loop_
_entity_poly.entity_id
_entity_poly.type
_entity_poly.pdbx_seq_one_letter_code
_entity_poly.pdbx_strand_id
1 'polypeptide(L)'
;MSFQDDIINDINSLKTEIAQLQAQYNSTSRELDDLRKGVPQQVQHEHFESLLGNFINEPPQSKSAIKLMSRKKAYKQIHLENLYRMVGVTMFPVSNRDELLGIRFDIFDGEQKKFTVPHYIILQKHSKTEQWKIHRTTIPRYVPLQSIAKQWLNQDLNKFAKLVRKHLVHIQNKKSIVERVNGKLQGIATLEWDLDFTKIRLHVKEKFSLLLLCDLTNVVSVVEYQVKPEWVQAVGEQESEGIIRRMKTLLKTKVVYLEVLGELFDPENQNKSYRSLLE
;
A
#
# COMPACT_ATOMS: atom_id res chain seq x y z
N MET A 1 -37.08 34.25 53.21
CA MET A 1 -36.25 33.36 52.37
C MET A 1 -35.17 34.23 51.76
N SER A 2 -33.90 33.87 51.96
CA SER A 2 -32.79 34.74 51.56
C SER A 2 -32.53 34.56 50.06
N PHE A 3 -32.13 35.64 49.39
CA PHE A 3 -31.75 35.64 47.97
C PHE A 3 -30.70 34.57 47.62
N GLN A 4 -29.90 34.13 48.61
CA GLN A 4 -28.95 33.03 48.46
C GLN A 4 -29.63 31.66 48.30
N ASP A 5 -30.77 31.43 48.96
CA ASP A 5 -31.49 30.15 48.91
C ASP A 5 -32.12 29.95 47.52
N ASP A 6 -32.63 31.02 46.91
CA ASP A 6 -33.20 31.00 45.56
C ASP A 6 -32.13 30.71 44.49
N ILE A 7 -30.95 31.31 44.61
CA ILE A 7 -29.81 31.04 43.71
C ILE A 7 -29.35 29.58 43.83
N ILE A 8 -29.30 29.04 45.05
CA ILE A 8 -28.89 27.64 45.27
C ILE A 8 -29.92 26.67 44.66
N ASN A 9 -31.21 26.97 44.77
CA ASN A 9 -32.27 26.18 44.16
C ASN A 9 -32.20 26.21 42.63
N ASP A 10 -31.94 27.38 42.03
CA ASP A 10 -31.76 27.51 40.58
C ASP A 10 -30.53 26.74 40.09
N ILE A 11 -29.40 26.81 40.81
CA ILE A 11 -28.20 26.04 40.48
C ILE A 11 -28.48 24.53 40.51
N ASN A 12 -29.24 24.06 41.49
CA ASN A 12 -29.57 22.63 41.61
C ASN A 12 -30.56 22.18 40.54
N SER A 13 -31.52 23.04 40.18
CA SER A 13 -32.44 22.81 39.05
C SER A 13 -31.67 22.67 37.73
N LEU A 14 -30.77 23.62 37.44
CA LEU A 14 -29.94 23.61 36.24
C LEU A 14 -29.00 22.39 36.17
N LYS A 15 -28.43 21.98 37.30
CA LYS A 15 -27.61 20.76 37.36
C LYS A 15 -28.41 19.51 37.00
N THR A 16 -29.67 19.46 37.44
CA THR A 16 -30.57 18.34 37.15
C THR A 16 -30.95 18.31 35.67
N GLU A 17 -31.23 19.48 35.09
CA GLU A 17 -31.52 19.62 33.66
C GLU A 17 -30.32 19.22 32.79
N ILE A 18 -29.10 19.66 33.15
CA ILE A 18 -27.86 19.25 32.46
C ILE A 18 -27.68 17.72 32.52
N ALA A 19 -27.93 17.09 33.68
CA ALA A 19 -27.81 15.65 33.82
C ALA A 19 -28.83 14.90 32.94
N GLN A 20 -30.07 15.41 32.85
CA GLN A 20 -31.10 14.84 31.98
C GLN A 20 -30.75 14.98 30.50
N LEU A 21 -30.28 16.15 30.08
CA LEU A 21 -29.84 16.39 28.70
C LEU A 21 -28.64 15.52 28.31
N GLN A 22 -27.70 15.30 29.23
CA GLN A 22 -26.58 14.38 29.01
C GLN A 22 -27.06 12.92 28.87
N ALA A 23 -28.00 12.48 29.70
CA ALA A 23 -28.59 11.15 29.60
C ALA A 23 -29.33 10.96 28.26
N GLN A 24 -30.08 11.97 27.83
CA GLN A 24 -30.78 11.97 26.54
C GLN A 24 -29.79 11.95 25.36
N TYR A 25 -28.75 12.78 25.39
CA TYR A 25 -27.68 12.77 24.39
C TYR A 25 -27.01 11.41 24.27
N ASN A 26 -26.68 10.78 25.41
CA ASN A 26 -26.03 9.46 25.43
C ASN A 26 -26.96 8.36 24.89
N SER A 27 -28.25 8.43 25.18
CA SER A 27 -29.26 7.50 24.63
C SER A 27 -29.37 7.65 23.12
N THR A 28 -29.54 8.89 22.64
CA THR A 28 -29.63 9.18 21.20
C THR A 28 -28.33 8.82 20.47
N SER A 29 -27.17 9.04 21.07
CA SER A 29 -25.87 8.65 20.48
C SER A 29 -25.76 7.13 20.31
N ARG A 30 -26.21 6.35 21.30
CA ARG A 30 -26.21 4.87 21.22
C ARG A 30 -27.18 4.37 20.15
N GLU A 31 -28.37 4.95 20.07
CA GLU A 31 -29.36 4.63 19.03
C GLU A 31 -28.81 4.95 17.62
N LEU A 32 -28.06 6.06 17.48
CA LEU A 32 -27.38 6.43 16.24
C LEU A 32 -26.24 5.47 15.87
N ASP A 33 -25.50 4.96 16.85
CA ASP A 33 -24.44 3.97 16.64
C ASP A 33 -25.00 2.59 16.27
N ASP A 34 -26.13 2.18 16.86
CA ASP A 34 -26.83 0.95 16.49
C ASP A 34 -27.44 1.03 15.08
N LEU A 35 -27.96 2.20 14.69
CA LEU A 35 -28.37 2.47 13.29
C LEU A 35 -27.20 2.46 12.30
N ARG A 36 -25.99 2.80 12.75
CA ARG A 36 -24.76 2.80 11.92
C ARG A 36 -24.15 1.41 11.73
N LYS A 37 -24.42 0.43 12.61
CA LYS A 37 -23.89 -0.94 12.50
C LYS A 37 -24.29 -1.69 11.21
N GLY A 38 -25.28 -1.20 10.47
CA GLY A 38 -25.70 -1.75 9.17
C GLY A 38 -25.42 -0.86 7.95
N VAL A 39 -24.89 0.35 8.14
CA VAL A 39 -24.58 1.28 7.04
C VAL A 39 -23.07 1.25 6.81
N PRO A 40 -22.58 0.86 5.62
CA PRO A 40 -21.17 0.97 5.30
C PRO A 40 -20.70 2.39 5.62
N GLN A 41 -19.64 2.51 6.40
CA GLN A 41 -19.02 3.78 6.76
C GLN A 41 -18.93 4.65 5.50
N GLN A 42 -19.36 5.91 5.59
CA GLN A 42 -19.35 6.81 4.43
C GLN A 42 -17.92 6.83 3.90
N VAL A 43 -17.71 6.27 2.69
CA VAL A 43 -16.38 6.16 2.07
C VAL A 43 -15.90 7.58 1.82
N GLN A 44 -15.07 8.10 2.72
CA GLN A 44 -14.34 9.32 2.51
C GLN A 44 -13.10 8.97 1.71
N HIS A 45 -12.86 9.69 0.62
CA HIS A 45 -11.64 9.52 -0.15
C HIS A 45 -10.49 10.24 0.58
N GLU A 46 -10.01 9.69 1.70
CA GLU A 46 -8.97 10.31 2.54
C GLU A 46 -7.73 10.78 1.73
N HIS A 47 -7.41 10.06 0.64
CA HIS A 47 -6.25 10.35 -0.21
C HIS A 47 -6.56 11.14 -1.49
N PHE A 48 -7.83 11.33 -1.85
CA PHE A 48 -8.19 12.15 -3.03
C PHE A 48 -8.14 13.63 -2.67
N GLU A 49 -8.67 14.00 -1.50
CA GLU A 49 -8.83 15.40 -1.11
C GLU A 49 -7.53 16.06 -0.64
N SER A 50 -6.61 15.34 0.02
CA SER A 50 -5.35 15.92 0.49
C SER A 50 -4.39 16.34 -0.64
N LEU A 51 -4.36 15.57 -1.74
CA LEU A 51 -3.45 15.84 -2.88
C LEU A 51 -4.10 16.71 -3.97
N LEU A 52 -5.43 16.69 -4.08
CA LEU A 52 -6.20 17.49 -5.05
C LEU A 52 -6.88 18.73 -4.45
N GLY A 53 -6.87 18.91 -3.12
CA GLY A 53 -7.55 20.02 -2.43
C GLY A 53 -7.10 21.41 -2.89
N ASN A 54 -5.91 21.52 -3.48
CA ASN A 54 -5.42 22.76 -4.09
C ASN A 54 -6.07 23.08 -5.46
N PHE A 55 -6.83 22.15 -6.06
CA PHE A 55 -7.40 22.27 -7.40
C PHE A 55 -8.93 22.38 -7.43
N ILE A 56 -9.63 22.04 -6.33
CA ILE A 56 -11.10 21.95 -6.27
C ILE A 56 -11.60 22.90 -5.17
N ASN A 57 -11.63 24.20 -5.44
CA ASN A 57 -12.26 25.19 -4.56
C ASN A 57 -13.48 25.79 -5.24
N GLU A 58 -14.67 25.27 -4.94
CA GLU A 58 -15.91 26.06 -4.92
C GLU A 58 -16.83 25.55 -3.80
N PRO A 59 -17.35 26.42 -2.91
CA PRO A 59 -18.25 26.01 -1.85
C PRO A 59 -19.69 25.86 -2.39
N PRO A 60 -20.40 24.75 -2.14
CA PRO A 60 -21.79 24.66 -2.55
C PRO A 60 -22.72 25.27 -1.49
N GLN A 61 -23.47 26.30 -1.92
CA GLN A 61 -24.61 26.88 -1.19
C GLN A 61 -25.78 25.86 -1.04
N SER A 62 -26.50 25.94 0.08
CA SER A 62 -27.45 24.95 0.61
C SER A 62 -28.85 24.91 -0.03
N LYS A 63 -29.51 23.73 -0.09
CA LYS A 63 -30.98 23.49 0.16
C LYS A 63 -31.27 22.01 0.55
N SER A 64 -31.85 21.72 1.71
CA SER A 64 -31.75 20.43 2.45
C SER A 64 -32.45 19.17 1.87
N ALA A 65 -33.61 19.27 1.20
CA ALA A 65 -34.30 18.08 0.64
C ALA A 65 -33.78 17.69 -0.76
N ILE A 66 -33.48 18.68 -1.60
CA ILE A 66 -32.73 18.51 -2.86
C ILE A 66 -31.30 18.04 -2.54
N LYS A 67 -30.71 18.49 -1.43
CA LYS A 67 -29.44 17.98 -0.90
C LYS A 67 -29.52 16.51 -0.51
N LEU A 68 -30.65 15.99 -0.02
CA LEU A 68 -30.78 14.57 0.35
C LEU A 68 -30.96 13.65 -0.87
N MET A 69 -31.81 14.04 -1.83
CA MET A 69 -31.98 13.31 -3.10
C MET A 69 -30.71 13.37 -3.97
N SER A 70 -30.05 14.54 -4.03
CA SER A 70 -28.74 14.68 -4.66
C SER A 70 -27.65 13.92 -3.89
N ARG A 71 -27.70 13.84 -2.55
CA ARG A 71 -26.80 12.98 -1.75
C ARG A 71 -26.98 11.50 -2.09
N LYS A 72 -28.21 10.99 -2.20
CA LYS A 72 -28.44 9.59 -2.61
C LYS A 72 -27.89 9.32 -4.02
N LYS A 73 -28.08 10.26 -4.95
CA LYS A 73 -27.53 10.16 -6.32
C LYS A 73 -25.99 10.23 -6.32
N ALA A 74 -25.42 11.16 -5.57
CA ALA A 74 -23.98 11.32 -5.38
C ALA A 74 -23.37 10.08 -4.72
N TYR A 75 -24.04 9.50 -3.72
CA TYR A 75 -23.62 8.27 -3.05
C TYR A 75 -23.55 7.10 -4.04
N LYS A 76 -24.60 6.91 -4.85
CA LYS A 76 -24.58 5.89 -5.93
C LYS A 76 -23.42 6.12 -6.91
N GLN A 77 -23.15 7.36 -7.27
CA GLN A 77 -22.05 7.71 -8.17
C GLN A 77 -20.68 7.43 -7.55
N ILE A 78 -20.48 7.77 -6.27
CA ILE A 78 -19.25 7.48 -5.50
C ILE A 78 -19.03 5.97 -5.40
N HIS A 79 -20.06 5.18 -5.11
CA HIS A 79 -19.93 3.72 -5.06
C HIS A 79 -19.61 3.11 -6.41
N LEU A 80 -20.26 3.60 -7.47
CA LEU A 80 -19.98 3.16 -8.82
C LEU A 80 -18.53 3.51 -9.23
N GLU A 81 -18.05 4.71 -8.87
CA GLU A 81 -16.66 5.10 -9.08
C GLU A 81 -15.70 4.19 -8.31
N ASN A 82 -15.98 3.92 -7.03
CA ASN A 82 -15.17 3.01 -6.22
C ASN A 82 -15.12 1.61 -6.83
N LEU A 83 -16.23 1.10 -7.36
CA LEU A 83 -16.27 -0.17 -8.07
C LEU A 83 -15.38 -0.14 -9.32
N TYR A 84 -15.45 0.91 -10.13
CA TYR A 84 -14.55 1.06 -11.28
C TYR A 84 -13.07 1.16 -10.87
N ARG A 85 -12.78 1.81 -9.74
CA ARG A 85 -11.42 1.91 -9.19
C ARG A 85 -10.85 0.59 -8.71
N MET A 86 -11.68 -0.42 -8.41
CA MET A 86 -11.21 -1.77 -8.09
C MET A 86 -10.48 -2.44 -9.25
N VAL A 87 -10.70 -2.01 -10.50
CA VAL A 87 -9.93 -2.47 -11.68
C VAL A 87 -8.44 -2.10 -11.56
N GLY A 88 -8.13 -1.06 -10.78
CA GLY A 88 -6.78 -0.64 -10.42
C GLY A 88 -6.14 0.37 -11.37
N VAL A 89 -6.79 0.72 -12.49
CA VAL A 89 -6.46 1.88 -13.32
C VAL A 89 -7.73 2.59 -13.67
N THR A 90 -7.79 3.88 -13.37
CA THR A 90 -8.91 4.75 -13.78
C THR A 90 -8.39 6.07 -14.32
N MET A 91 -9.19 6.67 -15.20
CA MET A 91 -8.93 8.01 -15.74
C MET A 91 -9.97 8.96 -15.16
N PHE A 92 -9.55 10.19 -14.87
CA PHE A 92 -10.42 11.23 -14.31
C PHE A 92 -10.07 12.60 -14.90
N PRO A 93 -11.05 13.47 -15.14
CA PRO A 93 -10.80 14.85 -15.54
C PRO A 93 -10.18 15.62 -14.36
N VAL A 94 -9.15 16.42 -14.62
CA VAL A 94 -8.50 17.26 -13.59
C VAL A 94 -9.04 18.68 -13.62
N SER A 95 -9.47 19.16 -14.78
CA SER A 95 -10.15 20.43 -14.93
C SER A 95 -11.34 20.27 -15.87
N ASN A 96 -12.27 21.23 -15.83
CA ASN A 96 -13.41 21.29 -16.75
C ASN A 96 -13.00 21.67 -18.19
N ARG A 97 -11.71 21.94 -18.42
CA ARG A 97 -11.16 22.19 -19.75
C ARG A 97 -10.45 20.90 -20.17
N ASP A 98 -10.75 20.37 -21.35
CA ASP A 98 -10.23 19.08 -21.88
C ASP A 98 -8.70 19.00 -22.10
N GLU A 99 -7.95 19.87 -21.43
CA GLU A 99 -6.50 20.01 -21.51
C GLU A 99 -5.77 19.12 -20.51
N LEU A 100 -6.42 18.70 -19.42
CA LEU A 100 -5.80 17.90 -18.35
C LEU A 100 -6.54 16.59 -18.08
N LEU A 101 -5.80 15.49 -18.17
CA LEU A 101 -6.29 14.14 -17.90
C LEU A 101 -5.48 13.51 -16.77
N GLY A 102 -6.16 13.06 -15.72
CA GLY A 102 -5.58 12.31 -14.62
C GLY A 102 -5.69 10.81 -14.87
N ILE A 103 -4.63 10.08 -14.56
CA ILE A 103 -4.62 8.61 -14.49
C ILE A 103 -4.28 8.24 -13.05
N ARG A 104 -5.13 7.43 -12.44
CA ARG A 104 -4.96 6.87 -11.10
C ARG A 104 -4.62 5.39 -11.21
N PHE A 105 -3.66 4.97 -10.40
CA PHE A 105 -3.23 3.59 -10.23
C PHE A 105 -3.51 3.15 -8.80
N ASP A 106 -4.51 2.30 -8.60
CA ASP A 106 -4.81 1.67 -7.32
C ASP A 106 -4.22 0.24 -7.33
N ILE A 107 -3.36 -0.06 -6.36
CA ILE A 107 -2.72 -1.38 -6.22
C ILE A 107 -3.26 -2.05 -4.96
N PHE A 108 -3.72 -3.29 -5.10
CA PHE A 108 -4.21 -4.07 -3.97
C PHE A 108 -3.05 -4.85 -3.35
N ASP A 109 -2.82 -4.65 -2.06
CA ASP A 109 -1.88 -5.45 -1.27
C ASP A 109 -2.58 -6.73 -0.80
N GLY A 110 -2.14 -7.86 -1.35
CA GLY A 110 -2.70 -9.18 -1.03
C GLY A 110 -2.47 -9.62 0.41
N GLU A 111 -1.45 -9.10 1.09
CA GLU A 111 -1.13 -9.45 2.48
C GLU A 111 -1.99 -8.63 3.44
N GLN A 112 -2.00 -7.31 3.26
CA GLN A 112 -2.72 -6.40 4.14
C GLN A 112 -4.22 -6.32 3.82
N LYS A 113 -4.67 -7.03 2.77
CA LYS A 113 -6.05 -7.06 2.26
C LYS A 113 -6.64 -5.66 2.03
N LYS A 114 -5.80 -4.71 1.61
CA LYS A 114 -6.17 -3.31 1.43
C LYS A 114 -5.50 -2.70 0.20
N PHE A 115 -6.09 -1.66 -0.34
CA PHE A 115 -5.43 -0.87 -1.38
C PHE A 115 -4.30 -0.04 -0.78
N THR A 116 -3.17 0.02 -1.47
CA THR A 116 -2.07 0.91 -1.12
C THR A 116 -2.42 2.36 -1.45
N VAL A 117 -1.56 3.29 -1.03
CA VAL A 117 -1.65 4.68 -1.49
C VAL A 117 -1.62 4.70 -3.02
N PRO A 118 -2.60 5.35 -3.68
CA PRO A 118 -2.67 5.39 -5.13
C PRO A 118 -1.52 6.20 -5.74
N HIS A 119 -1.07 5.78 -6.92
CA HIS A 119 -0.19 6.61 -7.73
C HIS A 119 -0.99 7.39 -8.78
N TYR A 120 -0.49 8.55 -9.18
CA TYR A 120 -1.13 9.44 -10.12
C TYR A 120 -0.16 9.85 -11.22
N ILE A 121 -0.69 9.98 -12.45
CA ILE A 121 -0.05 10.68 -13.56
C ILE A 121 -1.05 11.72 -14.05
N ILE A 122 -0.63 12.98 -14.10
CA ILE A 122 -1.39 14.05 -14.72
C ILE A 122 -0.79 14.33 -16.09
N LEU A 123 -1.62 14.18 -17.11
CA LEU A 123 -1.29 14.44 -18.51
C LEU A 123 -1.83 15.81 -18.90
N GLN A 124 -1.04 16.53 -19.69
CA GLN A 124 -1.44 17.78 -20.32
C GLN A 124 -1.42 17.61 -21.83
N LYS A 125 -2.52 18.01 -22.46
CA LYS A 125 -2.66 18.00 -23.91
C LYS A 125 -2.02 19.25 -24.51
N HIS A 126 -1.25 19.08 -25.56
CA HIS A 126 -0.64 20.20 -26.27
C HIS A 126 -1.64 20.78 -27.28
N SER A 127 -1.97 22.07 -27.14
CA SER A 127 -3.06 22.74 -27.88
C SER A 127 -2.93 22.74 -29.41
N LYS A 128 -1.72 22.55 -29.96
CA LYS A 128 -1.49 22.53 -31.41
C LYS A 128 -1.32 21.15 -32.02
N THR A 129 -0.85 20.19 -31.24
CA THR A 129 -0.48 18.84 -31.74
C THR A 129 -1.43 17.77 -31.24
N GLU A 130 -2.31 18.13 -30.30
CA GLU A 130 -3.24 17.22 -29.61
C GLU A 130 -2.54 16.07 -28.87
N GLN A 131 -1.21 16.14 -28.73
CA GLN A 131 -0.40 15.12 -28.06
C GLN A 131 -0.40 15.34 -26.55
N TRP A 132 -0.42 14.24 -25.81
CA TRP A 132 -0.28 14.19 -24.37
C TRP A 132 1.19 14.27 -23.96
N LYS A 133 1.44 15.04 -22.90
CA LYS A 133 2.72 15.10 -22.18
C LYS A 133 2.46 14.86 -20.70
N ILE A 134 3.39 14.19 -20.02
CA ILE A 134 3.34 14.06 -18.57
C ILE A 134 3.62 15.43 -17.95
N HIS A 135 2.63 15.97 -17.23
CA HIS A 135 2.73 17.23 -16.50
C HIS A 135 3.24 17.00 -15.08
N ARG A 136 2.62 16.08 -14.34
CA ARG A 136 3.00 15.69 -12.96
C ARG A 136 2.83 14.20 -12.74
N THR A 137 3.57 13.64 -11.79
CA THR A 137 3.49 12.21 -11.47
C THR A 137 3.91 11.93 -10.03
N THR A 138 3.29 10.94 -9.40
CA THR A 138 3.71 10.35 -8.12
C THR A 138 4.33 8.96 -8.31
N ILE A 139 4.60 8.56 -9.55
CA ILE A 139 5.24 7.29 -9.88
C ILE A 139 6.69 7.30 -9.39
N PRO A 140 7.14 6.28 -8.66
CA PRO A 140 8.52 6.21 -8.17
C PRO A 140 9.55 6.20 -9.30
N ARG A 141 10.73 6.79 -9.05
CA ARG A 141 11.79 6.96 -10.05
C ARG A 141 12.35 5.66 -10.63
N TYR A 142 12.29 4.57 -9.87
CA TYR A 142 12.73 3.24 -10.32
C TYR A 142 11.77 2.58 -11.33
N VAL A 143 10.57 3.12 -11.52
CA VAL A 143 9.68 2.72 -12.62
C VAL A 143 10.14 3.42 -13.89
N PRO A 144 10.35 2.71 -15.03
CA PRO A 144 10.88 3.29 -16.26
C PRO A 144 9.81 4.10 -17.04
N LEU A 145 9.19 5.07 -16.37
CA LEU A 145 8.05 5.84 -16.86
C LEU A 145 8.36 6.58 -18.16
N GLN A 146 9.54 7.19 -18.27
CA GLN A 146 9.92 7.96 -19.46
C GLN A 146 10.06 7.07 -20.70
N SER A 147 10.66 5.89 -20.55
CA SER A 147 10.80 4.91 -21.63
C SER A 147 9.44 4.40 -22.09
N ILE A 148 8.55 4.08 -21.14
CA ILE A 148 7.18 3.64 -21.43
C ILE A 148 6.39 4.77 -22.10
N ALA A 149 6.53 6.01 -21.64
CA ALA A 149 5.85 7.18 -22.18
C ALA A 149 6.27 7.46 -23.62
N LYS A 150 7.58 7.45 -23.90
CA LYS A 150 8.13 7.68 -25.24
C LYS A 150 7.56 6.69 -26.26
N GLN A 151 7.36 5.44 -25.84
CA GLN A 151 6.88 4.39 -26.73
C GLN A 151 5.34 4.39 -26.87
N TRP A 152 4.60 4.59 -25.79
CA TRP A 152 3.15 4.28 -25.78
C TRP A 152 2.23 5.47 -25.50
N LEU A 153 2.69 6.55 -24.87
CA LEU A 153 1.79 7.61 -24.36
C LEU A 153 0.86 8.20 -25.43
N ASN A 154 1.42 8.49 -26.61
CA ASN A 154 0.71 9.07 -27.74
C ASN A 154 0.35 8.05 -28.84
N GLN A 155 0.59 6.77 -28.60
CA GLN A 155 0.25 5.69 -29.54
C GLN A 155 -0.94 4.87 -29.02
N ASP A 156 -0.87 4.45 -27.76
CA ASP A 156 -1.90 3.67 -27.09
C ASP A 156 -1.85 3.98 -25.59
N LEU A 157 -2.73 4.89 -25.17
CA LEU A 157 -2.83 5.35 -23.78
C LEU A 157 -3.21 4.21 -22.83
N ASN A 158 -4.02 3.25 -23.29
CA ASN A 158 -4.41 2.09 -22.49
C ASN A 158 -3.21 1.18 -22.25
N LYS A 159 -2.39 0.93 -23.27
CA LYS A 159 -1.17 0.13 -23.14
C LYS A 159 -0.12 0.84 -22.30
N PHE A 160 0.02 2.16 -22.44
CA PHE A 160 0.84 2.99 -21.55
C PHE A 160 0.44 2.77 -20.08
N ALA A 161 -0.84 2.96 -19.74
CA ALA A 161 -1.32 2.80 -18.38
C ALA A 161 -1.17 1.36 -17.86
N LYS A 162 -1.48 0.34 -18.68
CA LYS A 162 -1.30 -1.07 -18.32
C LYS A 162 0.16 -1.40 -18.00
N LEU A 163 1.12 -0.90 -18.77
CA LEU A 163 2.54 -1.15 -18.54
C LEU A 163 3.03 -0.47 -17.25
N VAL A 164 2.65 0.78 -17.00
CA VAL A 164 2.97 1.45 -15.72
C VAL A 164 2.39 0.67 -14.54
N ARG A 165 1.09 0.32 -14.61
CA ARG A 165 0.43 -0.49 -13.58
C ARG A 165 1.14 -1.83 -13.37
N LYS A 166 1.54 -2.50 -14.46
CA LYS A 166 2.28 -3.76 -14.40
C LYS A 166 3.53 -3.59 -13.53
N HIS A 167 4.35 -2.56 -13.76
CA HIS A 167 5.53 -2.32 -12.93
C HIS A 167 5.20 -2.12 -11.46
N LEU A 168 4.21 -1.26 -11.16
CA LEU A 168 3.79 -1.00 -9.77
C LEU A 168 3.31 -2.26 -9.05
N VAL A 169 2.46 -3.07 -9.71
CA VAL A 169 1.96 -4.34 -9.15
C VAL A 169 3.11 -5.30 -8.84
N HIS A 170 4.08 -5.44 -9.75
CA HIS A 170 5.20 -6.35 -9.51
C HIS A 170 6.06 -5.91 -8.34
N ILE A 171 6.31 -4.61 -8.20
CA ILE A 171 7.09 -4.07 -7.08
C ILE A 171 6.34 -4.28 -5.77
N GLN A 172 5.02 -4.04 -5.73
CA GLN A 172 4.21 -4.34 -4.56
C GLN A 172 4.22 -5.83 -4.21
N ASN A 173 4.08 -6.72 -5.19
CA ASN A 173 4.12 -8.16 -4.96
C ASN A 173 5.48 -8.61 -4.40
N LYS A 174 6.59 -8.09 -4.93
CA LYS A 174 7.93 -8.35 -4.37
C LYS A 174 8.02 -7.88 -2.93
N LYS A 175 7.58 -6.65 -2.64
CA LYS A 175 7.56 -6.11 -1.28
C LYS A 175 6.83 -7.05 -0.34
N SER A 176 5.60 -7.45 -0.69
CA SER A 176 4.80 -8.37 0.11
C SER A 176 5.50 -9.72 0.34
N ILE A 177 6.15 -10.29 -0.67
CA ILE A 177 6.91 -11.54 -0.54
C ILE A 177 8.11 -11.35 0.40
N VAL A 178 8.91 -10.30 0.20
CA VAL A 178 10.10 -10.03 1.01
C VAL A 178 9.74 -9.77 2.46
N GLU A 179 8.70 -8.98 2.72
CA GLU A 179 8.20 -8.73 4.08
C GLU A 179 7.70 -10.02 4.75
N ARG A 180 6.96 -10.86 4.03
CA ARG A 180 6.49 -12.17 4.51
C ARG A 180 7.65 -13.07 4.91
N VAL A 181 8.65 -13.16 4.03
CA VAL A 181 9.84 -14.01 4.24
C VAL A 181 10.68 -13.46 5.39
N ASN A 182 10.87 -12.15 5.47
CA ASN A 182 11.55 -11.52 6.61
C ASN A 182 10.84 -11.82 7.93
N GLY A 183 9.50 -11.85 7.95
CA GLY A 183 8.72 -12.28 9.11
C GLY A 183 9.02 -13.73 9.53
N LYS A 184 9.09 -14.66 8.57
CA LYS A 184 9.42 -16.08 8.84
C LYS A 184 10.86 -16.29 9.30
N LEU A 185 11.79 -15.44 8.86
CA LEU A 185 13.22 -15.56 9.16
C LEU A 185 13.63 -14.87 10.46
N GLN A 186 12.71 -14.23 11.20
CA GLN A 186 13.04 -13.53 12.43
C GLN A 186 13.78 -14.44 13.43
N GLY A 187 14.94 -13.98 13.91
CA GLY A 187 15.81 -14.72 14.84
C GLY A 187 16.79 -15.70 14.16
N ILE A 188 16.63 -15.96 12.86
CA ILE A 188 17.47 -16.87 12.08
C ILE A 188 18.30 -16.10 11.05
N ALA A 189 17.69 -15.13 10.38
CA ALA A 189 18.37 -14.30 9.40
C ALA A 189 17.75 -12.90 9.34
N THR A 190 18.55 -11.94 8.93
CA THR A 190 18.14 -10.57 8.66
C THR A 190 18.13 -10.32 7.16
N LEU A 191 17.01 -9.78 6.64
CA LEU A 191 16.92 -9.32 5.27
C LEU A 191 17.04 -7.79 5.21
N GLU A 192 17.88 -7.30 4.32
CA GLU A 192 17.92 -5.89 3.92
C GLU A 192 17.60 -5.77 2.42
N TRP A 193 16.99 -4.66 2.01
CA TRP A 193 16.66 -4.44 0.60
C TRP A 193 16.68 -2.96 0.24
N ASP A 194 16.83 -2.68 -1.06
CA ASP A 194 16.66 -1.35 -1.62
C ASP A 194 15.18 -1.01 -1.90
N LEU A 195 14.92 0.25 -2.27
CA LEU A 195 13.56 0.77 -2.44
C LEU A 195 12.75 0.07 -3.54
N ASP A 196 13.41 -0.56 -4.51
CA ASP A 196 12.79 -1.22 -5.67
C ASP A 196 12.94 -2.75 -5.64
N PHE A 197 13.51 -3.30 -4.57
CA PHE A 197 13.73 -4.73 -4.36
C PHE A 197 14.48 -5.34 -5.56
N THR A 198 15.49 -4.63 -6.07
CA THR A 198 16.44 -5.14 -7.06
C THR A 198 17.67 -5.73 -6.39
N LYS A 199 17.97 -5.32 -5.16
CA LYS A 199 19.05 -5.87 -4.35
C LYS A 199 18.50 -6.26 -2.99
N ILE A 200 18.58 -7.54 -2.67
CA ILE A 200 18.15 -8.08 -1.38
C ILE A 200 19.35 -8.78 -0.75
N ARG A 201 19.78 -8.29 0.42
CA ARG A 201 20.83 -8.93 1.21
C ARG A 201 20.20 -9.82 2.27
N LEU A 202 20.63 -11.06 2.32
CA LEU A 202 20.29 -12.04 3.34
C LEU A 202 21.51 -12.26 4.23
N HIS A 203 21.38 -11.93 5.51
CA HIS A 203 22.39 -12.15 6.54
C HIS A 203 21.93 -13.30 7.43
N VAL A 204 22.56 -14.48 7.31
CA VAL A 204 22.20 -15.65 8.11
C VAL A 204 23.03 -15.65 9.39
N LYS A 205 22.45 -15.15 10.48
CA LYS A 205 23.13 -14.85 11.76
C LYS A 205 24.53 -14.27 11.51
N GLU A 206 25.51 -14.74 12.25
CA GLU A 206 26.92 -14.39 12.11
C GLU A 206 27.69 -15.31 11.16
N LYS A 207 27.03 -16.14 10.34
CA LYS A 207 27.70 -17.20 9.58
C LYS A 207 28.12 -16.72 8.18
N PHE A 208 27.14 -16.29 7.38
CA PHE A 208 27.40 -15.81 6.01
C PHE A 208 26.33 -14.84 5.52
N SER A 209 26.63 -14.16 4.42
CA SER A 209 25.75 -13.20 3.77
C SER A 209 25.66 -13.44 2.27
N LEU A 210 24.44 -13.43 1.74
CA LEU A 210 24.14 -13.56 0.31
C LEU A 210 23.51 -12.27 -0.21
N LEU A 211 23.92 -11.84 -1.41
CA LEU A 211 23.31 -10.77 -2.17
C LEU A 211 22.51 -11.35 -3.33
N LEU A 212 21.20 -11.15 -3.29
CA LEU A 212 20.26 -11.52 -4.34
C LEU A 212 20.07 -10.30 -5.26
N LEU A 213 20.39 -10.47 -6.54
CA LEU A 213 20.10 -9.48 -7.58
C LEU A 213 18.83 -9.91 -8.31
N CYS A 214 17.81 -9.06 -8.27
CA CYS A 214 16.46 -9.36 -8.73
C CYS A 214 16.07 -8.46 -9.91
N ASP A 215 15.49 -9.07 -10.96
CA ASP A 215 14.70 -8.34 -11.94
C ASP A 215 13.28 -8.11 -11.41
N LEU A 216 12.36 -7.60 -12.24
CA LEU A 216 10.98 -7.30 -11.84
C LEU A 216 10.19 -8.51 -11.27
N THR A 217 10.61 -9.74 -11.57
CA THR A 217 9.88 -10.98 -11.31
C THR A 217 10.72 -12.12 -10.73
N ASN A 218 12.03 -12.12 -10.95
CA ASN A 218 12.92 -13.24 -10.67
C ASN A 218 14.21 -12.76 -9.98
N VAL A 219 14.80 -13.66 -9.20
CA VAL A 219 16.20 -13.54 -8.80
C VAL A 219 17.05 -13.92 -10.01
N VAL A 220 17.79 -12.95 -10.55
CA VAL A 220 18.65 -13.13 -11.72
C VAL A 220 19.99 -13.75 -11.31
N SER A 221 20.52 -13.32 -10.17
CA SER A 221 21.77 -13.87 -9.67
C SER A 221 21.85 -13.83 -8.15
N VAL A 222 22.69 -14.71 -7.61
CA VAL A 222 22.97 -14.82 -6.18
C VAL A 222 24.48 -14.74 -6.03
N VAL A 223 24.94 -13.67 -5.38
CA VAL A 223 26.35 -13.40 -5.13
C VAL A 223 26.62 -13.66 -3.66
N GLU A 224 27.70 -14.39 -3.37
CA GLU A 224 28.16 -14.58 -2.02
C GLU A 224 29.00 -13.39 -1.60
N TYR A 225 28.68 -12.81 -0.45
CA TYR A 225 29.24 -11.52 -0.06
C TYR A 225 30.28 -11.68 1.06
N GLN A 226 29.98 -12.46 2.09
CA GLN A 226 30.86 -12.67 3.24
C GLN A 226 30.58 -14.03 3.89
N VAL A 227 31.63 -14.78 4.25
CA VAL A 227 31.55 -16.00 5.06
C VAL A 227 32.54 -15.86 6.21
N LYS A 228 32.10 -16.09 7.45
CA LYS A 228 33.02 -16.06 8.60
C LYS A 228 33.89 -17.32 8.63
N PRO A 229 35.22 -17.20 8.76
CA PRO A 229 36.14 -18.35 8.79
C PRO A 229 35.84 -19.36 9.92
N GLU A 230 35.40 -18.86 11.08
CA GLU A 230 35.08 -19.67 12.27
C GLU A 230 33.97 -20.69 12.00
N TRP A 231 32.97 -20.31 11.20
CA TRP A 231 31.89 -21.20 10.80
C TRP A 231 32.36 -22.25 9.79
N VAL A 232 33.21 -21.84 8.83
CA VAL A 232 33.83 -22.77 7.86
C VAL A 232 34.69 -23.81 8.56
N GLN A 233 35.41 -23.43 9.62
CA GLN A 233 36.19 -24.35 10.44
C GLN A 233 35.30 -25.33 11.22
N ALA A 234 34.14 -24.88 11.73
CA ALA A 234 33.23 -25.72 12.50
C ALA A 234 32.46 -26.75 11.65
N VAL A 235 32.05 -26.36 10.43
CA VAL A 235 31.24 -27.20 9.54
C VAL A 235 32.10 -27.95 8.50
N GLY A 236 33.32 -27.48 8.25
CA GLY A 236 34.18 -27.99 7.19
C GLY A 236 33.91 -27.29 5.85
N GLU A 237 34.99 -26.99 5.13
CA GLU A 237 34.98 -26.17 3.92
C GLU A 237 34.07 -26.74 2.82
N GLN A 238 34.20 -28.04 2.53
CA GLN A 238 33.38 -28.70 1.50
C GLN A 238 31.88 -28.74 1.84
N GLU A 239 31.52 -28.89 3.11
CA GLU A 239 30.12 -28.92 3.52
C GLU A 239 29.51 -27.52 3.48
N SER A 240 30.26 -26.51 3.93
CA SER A 240 29.85 -25.09 3.87
C SER A 240 29.59 -24.62 2.43
N GLU A 241 30.48 -24.95 1.49
CA GLU A 241 30.30 -24.68 0.07
C GLU A 241 29.09 -25.43 -0.51
N GLY A 242 28.88 -26.68 -0.08
CA GLY A 242 27.74 -27.50 -0.49
C GLY A 242 26.40 -26.89 -0.10
N ILE A 243 26.29 -26.39 1.14
CA ILE A 243 25.09 -25.72 1.66
C ILE A 243 24.84 -24.42 0.89
N ILE A 244 25.86 -23.57 0.74
CA ILE A 244 25.76 -22.30 0.00
C ILE A 244 25.35 -22.56 -1.46
N ARG A 245 25.93 -23.58 -2.11
CA ARG A 245 25.60 -23.95 -3.49
C ARG A 245 24.15 -24.41 -3.63
N ARG A 246 23.65 -25.21 -2.70
CA ARG A 246 22.23 -25.65 -2.67
C ARG A 246 21.30 -24.46 -2.48
N MET A 247 21.60 -23.56 -1.53
CA MET A 247 20.83 -22.34 -1.33
C MET A 247 20.83 -21.45 -2.58
N LYS A 248 21.99 -21.21 -3.20
CA LYS A 248 22.09 -20.46 -4.46
C LYS A 248 21.24 -21.09 -5.57
N THR A 249 21.19 -22.41 -5.64
CA THR A 249 20.40 -23.14 -6.65
C THR A 249 18.90 -22.97 -6.41
N LEU A 250 18.45 -23.13 -5.15
CA LEU A 250 17.06 -22.94 -4.75
C LEU A 250 16.60 -21.49 -4.93
N LEU A 251 17.49 -20.52 -4.72
CA LEU A 251 17.18 -19.09 -4.81
C LEU A 251 17.18 -18.54 -6.24
N LYS A 252 17.80 -19.24 -7.21
CA LYS A 252 17.81 -18.82 -8.63
C LYS A 252 16.48 -19.05 -9.35
N THR A 253 15.58 -19.82 -8.78
CA THR A 253 14.27 -20.13 -9.38
C THR A 253 13.23 -19.17 -8.85
N LYS A 254 12.73 -18.20 -9.64
CA LYS A 254 11.61 -17.24 -9.40
C LYS A 254 11.54 -16.54 -8.02
N VAL A 255 11.16 -15.25 -7.95
CA VAL A 255 10.96 -14.53 -6.66
C VAL A 255 9.96 -15.23 -5.72
N VAL A 256 9.02 -16.00 -6.27
CA VAL A 256 8.09 -16.85 -5.50
C VAL A 256 8.82 -17.82 -4.55
N TYR A 257 10.03 -18.28 -4.89
CA TYR A 257 10.81 -19.16 -4.00
C TYR A 257 11.58 -18.43 -2.91
N LEU A 258 11.48 -17.10 -2.77
CA LEU A 258 11.84 -16.50 -1.48
C LEU A 258 10.98 -17.10 -0.36
N GLU A 259 9.76 -17.57 -0.65
CA GLU A 259 8.94 -18.33 0.30
C GLU A 259 9.62 -19.61 0.79
N VAL A 260 10.46 -20.23 -0.06
CA VAL A 260 11.27 -21.40 0.29
C VAL A 260 12.37 -21.06 1.27
N LEU A 261 12.83 -19.80 1.40
CA LEU A 261 13.66 -19.43 2.56
C LEU A 261 12.89 -19.63 3.86
N GLY A 262 11.63 -19.19 3.92
CA GLY A 262 10.79 -19.40 5.08
C GLY A 262 10.61 -20.89 5.43
N GLU A 263 10.49 -21.75 4.41
CA GLU A 263 10.37 -23.20 4.60
C GLU A 263 11.70 -23.90 4.93
N LEU A 264 12.81 -23.47 4.31
CA LEU A 264 14.16 -23.99 4.57
C LEU A 264 14.58 -23.75 6.02
N PHE A 265 14.18 -22.62 6.58
CA PHE A 265 14.52 -22.21 7.94
C PHE A 265 13.42 -22.52 8.95
N ASP A 266 12.38 -23.26 8.56
CA ASP A 266 11.35 -23.73 9.48
C ASP A 266 11.88 -24.89 10.34
N PRO A 267 12.05 -24.73 11.67
CA PRO A 267 12.66 -25.73 12.53
C PRO A 267 11.92 -27.08 12.57
N GLU A 268 10.62 -27.11 12.25
CA GLU A 268 9.83 -28.35 12.25
C GLU A 268 10.05 -29.20 10.99
N ASN A 269 10.57 -28.61 9.90
CA ASN A 269 10.66 -29.26 8.57
C ASN A 269 12.11 -29.55 8.12
N GLN A 270 13.10 -29.41 9.00
CA GLN A 270 14.51 -29.46 8.59
C GLN A 270 15.12 -30.85 8.49
N ASN A 271 15.83 -31.05 7.38
CA ASN A 271 16.80 -32.15 7.18
C ASN A 271 18.10 -31.87 7.98
N LYS A 272 18.83 -32.92 8.38
CA LYS A 272 20.06 -32.81 9.23
C LYS A 272 21.07 -31.74 8.77
N SER A 273 21.22 -31.55 7.46
CA SER A 273 22.21 -30.64 6.85
C SER A 273 21.91 -29.15 7.05
N TYR A 274 20.67 -28.76 7.34
CA TYR A 274 20.29 -27.35 7.58
C TYR A 274 20.17 -27.00 9.07
N ARG A 275 20.12 -28.00 9.96
CA ARG A 275 20.13 -27.76 11.42
C ARG A 275 21.41 -27.08 11.90
N SER A 276 22.54 -27.39 11.26
CA SER A 276 23.82 -26.71 11.53
C SER A 276 23.82 -25.22 11.15
N LEU A 277 22.81 -24.73 10.41
CA LEU A 277 22.61 -23.29 10.19
C LEU A 277 21.89 -22.64 11.38
N LEU A 278 20.99 -23.37 12.04
CA LEU A 278 20.20 -22.87 13.16
C LEU A 278 20.92 -22.96 14.51
N GLU A 279 21.64 -24.07 14.74
CA GLU A 279 22.51 -24.33 15.91
C GLU A 279 23.78 -23.48 15.87
#